data_AF-A0A7T5CF74-F1
#
_entry.id   AF-A0A7T5CF74-F1
#
_cell.length_a   1.000
_cell.length_b   1.000
_cell.length_c   1.000
_cell.angle_alpha   90.00
_cell.angle_beta   90.00
_cell.angle_gamma   90.00
#
_symmetry.space_group_name_H-M   'P 1'
#
loop_
_entity.id
_entity.type
_entity.pdbx_description
1 polymer ?
#
loop_
_entity_poly.entity_id
_entity_poly.type
_entity_poly.pdbx_seq_one_letter_code
_entity_poly.pdbx_strand_id
1 'polypeptide(L)'
;MPQALRVSRLVKADLLDIPLNTRLGDAAEAGVAPAGASAGKLIVARPDAPAQSLGSLRIRVLGPTAAELKRLREGWNNWLRDPANRLRAQAIRDRYANGLLAMAGGRADDPFDLREWEGTPSYRGVTTPNIASLILLVEEEGHRVLLTGDAHPDMILAGLKQAELLRDGALHVDVLKVQHHGSEHNMSPAFCRAVSADHYLFCGNGAHTNPELTVLDALLAARVGPAGQRARAPQAEARPFTFWFNTTAAAQTQQRHIAHMEQVQRWADTALRKHGPRLRVRFVDGAYASLTLR
;
A
#
# COMPACT_ATOMS: atom_id res chain seq x y z
N MET A 1 19.67 1.33 22.88
CA MET A 1 18.57 1.55 21.90
C MET A 1 18.40 0.31 21.05
N PRO A 2 17.18 -0.25 20.92
CA PRO A 2 16.85 -1.28 19.92
C PRO A 2 17.42 -0.94 18.53
N GLN A 3 17.95 -1.93 17.80
CA GLN A 3 18.64 -1.69 16.53
C GLN A 3 17.72 -1.09 15.44
N ALA A 4 16.42 -1.41 15.47
CA ALA A 4 15.42 -0.75 14.62
C ALA A 4 15.34 0.78 14.85
N LEU A 5 15.54 1.27 16.09
CA LEU A 5 15.59 2.70 16.39
C LEU A 5 16.89 3.35 15.90
N ARG A 6 17.97 2.58 15.68
CA ARG A 6 19.21 3.08 15.08
C ARG A 6 19.09 3.23 13.57
N VAL A 7 18.35 2.34 12.90
CA VAL A 7 18.01 2.48 11.47
C VAL A 7 17.06 3.66 11.26
N SER A 8 16.00 3.77 12.08
CA SER A 8 15.11 4.96 12.06
C SER A 8 15.86 6.26 12.36
N ARG A 9 17.00 6.21 13.06
CA ARG A 9 17.84 7.39 13.29
C ARG A 9 18.38 7.99 11.99
N LEU A 10 18.70 7.16 10.99
CA LEU A 10 19.28 7.61 9.72
C LEU A 10 18.26 8.28 8.78
N VAL A 11 16.97 8.20 9.12
CA VAL A 11 15.88 8.91 8.44
C VAL A 11 15.27 10.01 9.32
N LYS A 12 16.00 10.47 10.36
CA LYS A 12 15.49 11.54 11.23
C LYS A 12 15.58 12.91 10.59
N ALA A 13 14.68 13.77 11.06
CA ALA A 13 14.57 15.16 10.65
C ALA A 13 15.88 15.96 10.77
N ASP A 14 16.69 15.69 11.80
CA ASP A 14 17.99 16.35 12.00
C ASP A 14 19.07 15.92 10.99
N LEU A 15 18.88 14.78 10.30
CA LEU A 15 19.81 14.27 9.30
C LEU A 15 19.31 14.46 7.86
N LEU A 16 18.01 14.53 7.65
CA LEU A 16 17.39 14.71 6.34
C LEU A 16 16.83 16.12 6.10
N ASP A 17 16.80 16.98 7.12
CA ASP A 17 16.11 18.28 7.14
C ASP A 17 14.61 18.19 6.77
N ILE A 18 14.01 17.02 6.97
CA ILE A 18 12.58 16.75 6.75
C ILE A 18 11.91 16.54 8.11
N PRO A 19 11.01 17.42 8.58
CA PRO A 19 10.34 17.23 9.86
C PRO A 19 9.62 15.87 9.94
N LEU A 20 9.89 15.09 11.00
CA LEU A 20 9.27 13.78 11.22
C LEU A 20 7.84 13.94 11.74
N ASN A 21 6.90 13.19 11.15
CA ASN A 21 5.51 12.95 11.57
C ASN A 21 4.98 13.87 12.68
N THR A 22 4.49 15.04 12.30
CA THR A 22 3.49 15.78 13.08
C THR A 22 2.16 15.02 12.98
N ARG A 23 1.34 14.99 14.04
CA ARG A 23 -0.01 14.43 13.91
C ARG A 23 -0.78 15.29 12.89
N LEU A 24 -1.56 14.66 12.01
CA LEU A 24 -2.44 15.39 11.09
C LEU A 24 -3.45 16.19 11.94
N GLY A 25 -3.32 17.52 11.90
CA GLY A 25 -4.09 18.45 12.74
C GLY A 25 -3.25 19.24 13.75
N ASP A 26 -2.02 18.81 14.06
CA ASP A 26 -1.06 19.63 14.82
C ASP A 26 -0.33 20.63 13.90
N ALA A 27 -0.35 20.43 12.58
CA ALA A 27 0.19 21.36 11.59
C ALA A 27 -0.91 22.31 11.11
N ALA A 28 -1.21 23.33 11.90
CA ALA A 28 -2.02 24.46 11.44
C ALA A 28 -1.13 25.45 10.65
N GLU A 29 -1.54 25.72 9.41
CA GLU A 29 -1.30 26.90 8.57
C GLU A 29 0.04 27.19 7.88
N ALA A 30 1.16 26.50 8.13
CA ALA A 30 2.43 26.94 7.47
C ALA A 30 3.35 25.86 6.92
N GLY A 31 2.95 24.58 6.86
CA GLY A 31 3.87 23.50 6.46
C GLY A 31 5.06 23.32 7.43
N VAL A 32 5.03 24.00 8.58
CA VAL A 32 6.01 23.88 9.67
C VAL A 32 5.27 23.33 10.88
N ALA A 33 5.76 22.19 11.39
CA ALA A 33 5.28 21.63 12.66
C ALA A 33 5.49 22.66 13.78
N PRO A 34 4.49 22.92 14.65
CA PRO A 34 4.68 23.84 15.77
C PRO A 34 5.86 23.42 16.64
N ALA A 35 6.61 24.38 17.15
CA ALA A 35 7.63 24.13 18.14
C ALA A 35 6.98 23.47 19.38
N GLY A 36 7.31 22.20 19.63
CA GLY A 36 6.69 21.39 20.69
C GLY A 36 5.63 20.39 20.22
N ALA A 37 5.30 20.35 18.92
CA ALA A 37 4.55 19.23 18.34
C ALA A 37 5.36 17.94 18.56
N SER A 38 4.71 16.89 19.05
CA SER A 38 5.41 15.68 19.50
C SER A 38 6.08 14.93 18.35
N ALA A 39 7.31 15.33 18.01
CA ALA A 39 8.16 14.71 17.02
C ALA A 39 8.35 13.22 17.33
N GLY A 40 8.07 12.36 16.34
CA GLY A 40 8.51 10.96 16.36
C GLY A 40 7.61 9.94 17.06
N LYS A 41 6.29 10.18 17.18
CA LYS A 41 5.35 9.12 17.58
C LYS A 41 4.98 8.24 16.38
N LEU A 42 4.87 6.93 16.61
CA LEU A 42 4.41 5.98 15.59
C LEU A 42 2.96 6.29 15.19
N ILE A 43 2.69 6.29 13.90
CA ILE A 43 1.33 6.33 13.37
C ILE A 43 0.77 4.91 13.48
N VAL A 44 -0.31 4.76 14.26
CA VAL A 44 -0.96 3.47 14.50
C VAL A 44 -2.47 3.61 14.51
N ALA A 45 -3.15 2.58 14.04
CA ALA A 45 -4.58 2.43 14.23
C ALA A 45 -4.92 2.21 15.71
N ARG A 46 -5.95 2.90 16.19
CA ARG A 46 -6.49 2.78 17.55
C ARG A 46 -8.01 2.69 17.45
N PRO A 47 -8.69 1.93 18.33
CA PRO A 47 -10.13 1.69 18.22
C PRO A 47 -10.94 2.99 18.14
N ASP A 48 -10.63 3.93 19.02
CA ASP A 48 -11.37 5.19 19.14
C ASP A 48 -10.60 6.38 18.54
N ALA A 49 -9.65 6.15 17.62
CA ALA A 49 -8.95 7.24 16.97
C ALA A 49 -9.91 8.00 16.04
N PRO A 50 -10.15 9.31 16.26
CA PRO A 50 -10.92 10.09 15.32
C PRO A 50 -10.19 10.17 13.97
N ALA A 51 -10.96 10.33 12.90
CA ALA A 51 -10.37 10.74 11.63
C ALA A 51 -9.73 12.13 11.81
N GLN A 52 -8.55 12.32 11.22
CA GLN A 52 -7.84 13.59 11.22
C GLN A 52 -8.25 14.40 9.98
N SER A 53 -8.59 15.67 10.18
CA SER A 53 -9.00 16.55 9.09
C SER A 53 -7.82 17.32 8.52
N LEU A 54 -7.79 17.46 7.19
CA LEU A 54 -6.93 18.37 6.44
C LEU A 54 -7.85 19.16 5.49
N GLY A 55 -8.35 20.31 5.96
CA GLY A 55 -9.47 20.97 5.30
C GLY A 55 -10.74 20.10 5.33
N SER A 56 -11.38 19.91 4.18
CA SER A 56 -12.54 19.03 3.98
C SER A 56 -12.20 17.54 3.98
N LEU A 57 -10.93 17.21 3.76
CA LEU A 57 -10.44 15.85 3.65
C LEU A 57 -10.28 15.22 5.04
N ARG A 58 -10.86 14.05 5.25
CA ARG A 58 -10.77 13.28 6.50
C ARG A 58 -9.93 12.02 6.28
N ILE A 59 -8.90 11.82 7.09
CA ILE A 59 -7.99 10.68 7.02
C ILE A 59 -8.14 9.82 8.27
N ARG A 60 -8.49 8.55 8.11
CA ARG A 60 -8.50 7.55 9.17
C ARG A 60 -7.38 6.55 8.96
N VAL A 61 -6.60 6.33 10.00
CA VAL A 61 -5.57 5.27 10.03
C VAL A 61 -6.23 3.97 10.49
N LEU A 62 -6.26 2.99 9.59
CA LEU A 62 -6.84 1.66 9.80
C LEU A 62 -5.78 0.60 10.15
N GLY A 63 -4.51 0.88 9.85
CA GLY A 63 -3.37 0.04 10.23
C GLY A 63 -2.04 0.75 9.99
N PRO A 64 -0.94 0.23 10.53
CA PRO A 64 -0.89 -0.95 11.40
C PRO A 64 -1.31 -0.61 12.84
N THR A 65 -1.73 -1.61 13.61
CA THR A 65 -2.01 -1.48 15.04
C THR A 65 -0.71 -1.47 15.86
N ALA A 66 -0.78 -0.99 17.10
CA ALA A 66 0.35 -1.04 18.02
C ALA A 66 0.83 -2.49 18.27
N ALA A 67 -0.10 -3.46 18.29
CA ALA A 67 0.22 -4.88 18.44
C ALA A 67 0.98 -5.44 17.23
N GLU A 68 0.59 -5.06 16.01
CA GLU A 68 1.30 -5.44 14.78
C GLU A 68 2.71 -4.87 14.75
N LEU A 69 2.88 -3.59 15.06
CA LEU A 69 4.21 -2.98 15.15
C LEU A 69 5.08 -3.59 16.26
N LYS A 70 4.46 -4.01 17.37
CA LYS A 70 5.17 -4.74 18.43
C LYS A 70 5.68 -6.08 17.91
N ARG A 71 4.85 -6.88 17.23
CA ARG A 71 5.25 -8.16 16.64
C ARG A 71 6.35 -8.00 15.59
N LEU A 72 6.24 -6.99 14.73
CA LEU A 72 7.28 -6.62 13.77
C LEU A 72 8.62 -6.35 14.48
N ARG A 73 8.59 -5.51 15.53
CA ARG A 73 9.78 -5.18 16.33
C ARG A 73 10.39 -6.42 16.98
N GLU A 74 9.57 -7.30 17.53
CA GLU A 74 10.01 -8.55 18.16
C GLU A 74 10.64 -9.50 17.15
N GLY A 75 10.00 -9.72 15.99
CA GLY A 75 10.54 -10.53 14.90
C GLY A 75 11.90 -10.01 14.41
N TRP A 76 12.00 -8.70 14.20
CA TRP A 76 13.25 -8.04 13.83
C TRP A 76 14.36 -8.25 14.88
N ASN A 77 14.05 -8.02 16.15
CA ASN A 77 15.02 -8.19 17.24
C ASN A 77 15.46 -9.66 17.38
N ASN A 78 14.56 -10.61 17.13
CA ASN A 78 14.89 -12.03 17.14
C ASN A 78 15.83 -12.41 15.99
N TRP A 79 15.57 -11.93 14.77
CA TRP A 79 16.43 -12.14 13.61
C TRP A 79 17.86 -11.60 13.84
N LEU A 80 17.98 -10.45 14.51
CA LEU A 80 19.26 -9.84 14.89
C LEU A 80 20.01 -10.55 16.03
N ARG A 81 19.46 -11.61 16.64
CA ARG A 81 20.21 -12.39 17.64
C ARG A 81 21.37 -13.15 17.00
N ASP A 82 21.23 -13.51 15.73
CA ASP A 82 22.29 -14.14 14.94
C ASP A 82 23.40 -13.12 14.60
N PRO A 83 24.67 -13.38 14.98
CA PRO A 83 25.82 -12.56 14.58
C PRO A 83 25.94 -12.31 13.08
N ALA A 84 25.66 -13.30 12.23
CA ALA A 84 25.75 -13.16 10.77
C ALA A 84 24.71 -12.15 10.25
N ASN A 85 23.51 -12.16 10.81
CA ASN A 85 22.46 -11.21 10.46
C ASN A 85 22.79 -9.79 10.93
N ARG A 86 23.49 -9.63 12.06
CA ARG A 86 23.99 -8.31 12.49
C ARG A 86 25.02 -7.74 11.52
N LEU A 87 25.94 -8.58 11.02
CA LEU A 87 26.91 -8.18 10.00
C LEU A 87 26.21 -7.77 8.70
N ARG A 88 25.21 -8.54 8.25
CA ARG A 88 24.38 -8.20 7.09
C ARG A 88 23.67 -6.86 7.26
N ALA A 89 23.00 -6.66 8.40
CA ALA A 89 22.31 -5.40 8.69
C ALA A 89 23.28 -4.20 8.75
N GLN A 90 24.49 -4.41 9.28
CA GLN A 90 25.54 -3.40 9.29
C GLN A 90 26.01 -3.05 7.87
N ALA A 91 26.30 -4.05 7.02
CA ALA A 91 26.71 -3.81 5.64
C ALA A 91 25.67 -3.01 4.85
N ILE A 92 24.38 -3.35 5.01
CA ILE A 92 23.26 -2.61 4.40
C ILE A 92 23.25 -1.16 4.90
N ARG A 93 23.36 -0.96 6.21
CA ARG A 93 23.39 0.38 6.82
C ARG A 93 24.55 1.21 6.29
N ASP A 94 25.74 0.63 6.22
CA ASP A 94 26.95 1.32 5.80
C ASP A 94 26.87 1.67 4.30
N ARG A 95 26.25 0.81 3.46
CA ARG A 95 25.91 1.12 2.06
C ARG A 95 25.01 2.35 1.96
N TYR A 96 23.93 2.44 2.74
CA TYR A 96 23.02 3.59 2.71
C TYR A 96 23.69 4.87 3.21
N ALA A 97 24.44 4.81 4.32
CA ALA A 97 25.17 5.96 4.83
C ALA A 97 26.12 6.54 3.77
N ASN A 98 26.83 5.66 3.04
CA ASN A 98 27.70 6.06 1.94
C ASN A 98 26.92 6.64 0.75
N GLY A 99 25.75 6.08 0.42
CA GLY A 99 24.86 6.61 -0.63
C GLY A 99 24.35 8.02 -0.31
N LEU A 100 23.91 8.26 0.93
CA LEU A 100 23.49 9.58 1.42
C LEU A 100 24.63 10.61 1.37
N LEU A 101 25.83 10.21 1.80
CA LEU A 101 27.02 11.07 1.70
C LEU A 101 27.38 11.38 0.24
N ALA A 102 27.25 10.40 -0.65
CA ALA A 102 27.48 10.59 -2.08
C ALA A 102 26.45 11.55 -2.71
N MET A 103 25.16 11.41 -2.36
CA MET A 103 24.10 12.35 -2.77
C MET A 103 24.36 13.77 -2.29
N ALA A 104 24.68 13.94 -1.00
CA ALA A 104 25.00 15.25 -0.42
C ALA A 104 26.22 15.89 -1.10
N GLY A 105 27.15 15.07 -1.63
CA GLY A 105 28.28 15.51 -2.44
C GLY A 105 27.99 15.66 -3.94
N GLY A 106 26.76 15.49 -4.39
CA GLY A 106 26.36 15.60 -5.80
C GLY A 106 26.86 14.46 -6.71
N ARG A 107 27.13 13.28 -6.15
CA ARG A 107 27.78 12.14 -6.83
C ARG A 107 26.88 10.90 -7.02
N ALA A 108 25.62 10.98 -6.62
CA ALA A 108 24.66 9.88 -6.77
C ALA A 108 23.30 10.45 -7.20
N ASP A 109 22.50 9.63 -7.89
CA ASP A 109 21.14 10.00 -8.35
C ASP A 109 20.04 9.41 -7.44
N ASP A 110 20.30 8.27 -6.77
CA ASP A 110 19.37 7.64 -5.83
C ASP A 110 20.13 6.94 -4.67
N PRO A 111 20.07 7.46 -3.43
CA PRO A 111 20.74 6.84 -2.28
C PRO A 111 19.96 5.64 -1.71
N PHE A 112 18.70 5.44 -2.12
CA PHE A 112 17.78 4.49 -1.51
C PHE A 112 17.39 3.38 -2.48
N ASP A 113 18.36 2.60 -2.96
CA ASP A 113 18.03 1.36 -3.67
C ASP A 113 17.61 0.26 -2.68
N LEU A 114 16.32 0.20 -2.36
CA LEU A 114 15.69 -0.82 -1.51
C LEU A 114 15.10 -1.98 -2.34
N ARG A 115 15.25 -1.98 -3.67
CA ARG A 115 14.53 -2.89 -4.58
C ARG A 115 14.88 -4.37 -4.38
N GLU A 116 16.03 -4.66 -3.79
CA GLU A 116 16.48 -6.03 -3.52
C GLU A 116 16.29 -6.48 -2.07
N TRP A 117 15.69 -5.66 -1.20
CA TRP A 117 15.57 -5.98 0.23
C TRP A 117 14.12 -6.19 0.69
N GLU A 118 13.69 -7.45 0.68
CA GLU A 118 12.39 -7.94 1.22
C GLU A 118 12.33 -7.99 2.76
N GLY A 119 13.33 -7.44 3.47
CA GLY A 119 13.36 -7.41 4.94
C GLY A 119 13.76 -8.73 5.60
N THR A 120 13.01 -9.12 6.63
CA THR A 120 13.24 -10.33 7.44
C THR A 120 12.41 -11.51 6.91
N PRO A 121 12.78 -12.78 7.21
CA PRO A 121 12.04 -13.95 6.75
C PRO A 121 10.54 -13.84 7.01
N SER A 122 9.74 -14.45 6.12
CA SER A 122 8.30 -14.30 6.15
C SER A 122 7.68 -14.81 7.46
N TYR A 123 6.70 -14.08 7.99
CA TYR A 123 5.78 -14.60 9.00
C TYR A 123 4.50 -14.99 8.28
N ARG A 124 4.16 -16.28 8.29
CA ARG A 124 2.98 -16.83 7.58
C ARG A 124 2.94 -16.50 6.08
N GLY A 125 4.10 -16.45 5.41
CA GLY A 125 4.17 -16.18 3.97
C GLY A 125 4.14 -14.69 3.59
N VAL A 126 4.02 -13.77 4.54
CA VAL A 126 4.13 -12.32 4.30
C VAL A 126 5.51 -11.84 4.72
N THR A 127 6.20 -11.08 3.87
CA THR A 127 7.48 -10.47 4.26
C THR A 127 7.22 -9.48 5.39
N THR A 128 8.05 -9.58 6.42
CA THR A 128 7.86 -8.84 7.67
C THR A 128 7.74 -7.30 7.51
N PRO A 129 8.37 -6.63 6.51
CA PRO A 129 8.13 -5.21 6.24
C PRO A 129 6.69 -4.84 5.87
N ASN A 130 5.94 -5.73 5.22
CA ASN A 130 4.57 -5.46 4.77
C ASN A 130 3.60 -5.25 5.95
N ILE A 131 3.95 -5.73 7.14
CA ILE A 131 3.23 -5.52 8.42
C ILE A 131 3.27 -4.04 8.84
N ALA A 132 4.25 -3.26 8.40
CA ALA A 132 4.35 -1.83 8.71
C ALA A 132 3.49 -0.94 7.80
N SER A 133 2.79 -1.52 6.81
CA SER A 133 2.02 -0.75 5.82
C SER A 133 0.96 0.11 6.48
N LEU A 134 0.97 1.41 6.17
CA LEU A 134 -0.09 2.32 6.54
C LEU A 134 -1.33 2.04 5.69
N ILE A 135 -2.44 1.73 6.37
CA ILE A 135 -3.74 1.53 5.74
C ILE A 135 -4.56 2.77 6.06
N LEU A 136 -4.95 3.51 5.03
CA LEU A 136 -5.64 4.79 5.18
C LEU A 136 -6.99 4.73 4.48
N LEU A 137 -8.04 5.15 5.19
CA LEU A 137 -9.29 5.55 4.56
C LEU A 137 -9.31 7.07 4.48
N VAL A 138 -9.42 7.60 3.27
CA VAL A 138 -9.56 9.02 2.98
C VAL A 138 -11.00 9.27 2.57
N GLU A 139 -11.64 10.27 3.16
CA GLU A 139 -13.02 10.65 2.88
C GLU A 139 -13.13 12.14 2.61
N GLU A 140 -13.82 12.53 1.55
CA GLU A 140 -14.10 13.92 1.20
C GLU A 140 -15.42 13.98 0.42
N GLU A 141 -16.31 14.91 0.77
CA GLU A 141 -17.60 15.12 0.09
C GLU A 141 -18.46 13.85 -0.13
N GLY A 142 -18.32 12.86 0.75
CA GLY A 142 -19.04 11.59 0.67
C GLY A 142 -18.32 10.50 -0.15
N HIS A 143 -17.24 10.84 -0.86
CA HIS A 143 -16.37 9.89 -1.53
C HIS A 143 -15.37 9.25 -0.56
N ARG A 144 -14.96 8.03 -0.87
CA ARG A 144 -14.08 7.18 -0.07
C ARG A 144 -12.97 6.59 -0.92
N VAL A 145 -11.73 6.78 -0.46
CA VAL A 145 -10.54 6.17 -1.04
C VAL A 145 -9.86 5.30 0.01
N LEU A 146 -9.71 4.01 -0.29
CA LEU A 146 -8.97 3.06 0.55
C LEU A 146 -7.56 2.86 -0.04
N LEU A 147 -6.55 3.32 0.71
CA LEU A 147 -5.14 3.14 0.42
C LEU A 147 -4.59 2.03 1.32
N THR A 148 -4.23 0.90 0.74
CA THR A 148 -3.89 -0.30 1.53
C THR A 148 -2.39 -0.48 1.76
N GLY A 149 -1.56 0.28 1.05
CA GLY A 149 -0.13 -0.03 0.90
C GLY A 149 0.04 -1.51 0.52
N ASP A 150 0.96 -2.15 1.23
CA ASP A 150 1.34 -3.54 1.01
C ASP A 150 0.81 -4.45 2.14
N ALA A 151 -0.22 -3.99 2.84
CA ALA A 151 -0.77 -4.71 3.98
C ALA A 151 -1.37 -6.06 3.55
N HIS A 152 -1.27 -7.05 4.44
CA HIS A 152 -1.97 -8.33 4.28
C HIS A 152 -3.49 -8.11 4.39
N PRO A 153 -4.33 -8.83 3.61
CA PRO A 153 -5.77 -8.65 3.58
C PRO A 153 -6.42 -8.74 4.98
N ASP A 154 -5.96 -9.64 5.84
CA ASP A 154 -6.50 -9.78 7.20
C ASP A 154 -6.28 -8.52 8.06
N MET A 155 -5.16 -7.82 7.88
CA MET A 155 -4.88 -6.58 8.61
C MET A 155 -5.84 -5.47 8.16
N ILE A 156 -6.13 -5.41 6.85
CA ILE A 156 -7.08 -4.46 6.30
C ILE A 156 -8.49 -4.75 6.83
N LEU A 157 -8.92 -6.01 6.80
CA LEU A 157 -10.23 -6.41 7.34
C LEU A 157 -10.33 -6.15 8.85
N ALA A 158 -9.28 -6.41 9.61
CA ALA A 158 -9.22 -6.10 11.03
C ALA A 158 -9.34 -4.59 11.30
N GLY A 159 -8.60 -3.77 10.57
CA GLY A 159 -8.67 -2.31 10.65
C GLY A 159 -10.05 -1.76 10.30
N LEU A 160 -10.66 -2.26 9.22
CA LEU A 160 -12.01 -1.90 8.81
C LEU A 160 -13.07 -2.30 9.84
N LYS A 161 -12.94 -3.50 10.43
CA LYS A 161 -13.84 -3.98 11.49
C LYS A 161 -13.70 -3.15 12.75
N GLN A 162 -12.47 -2.87 13.18
CA GLN A 162 -12.17 -2.07 14.37
C GLN A 162 -12.70 -0.64 14.23
N ALA A 163 -12.67 -0.09 13.02
CA ALA A 163 -13.20 1.23 12.71
C ALA A 163 -14.72 1.25 12.45
N GLU A 164 -15.40 0.11 12.62
CA GLU A 164 -16.85 -0.08 12.40
C GLU A 164 -17.34 0.31 10.99
N LEU A 165 -16.47 0.14 9.99
CA LEU A 165 -16.74 0.53 8.60
C LEU A 165 -17.42 -0.56 7.78
N LEU A 166 -17.39 -1.81 8.25
CA LEU A 166 -18.03 -2.93 7.56
C LEU A 166 -19.53 -2.97 7.90
N ARG A 167 -20.37 -2.62 6.94
CA ARG A 167 -21.84 -2.79 7.01
C ARG A 167 -22.20 -4.17 6.47
N ASP A 168 -22.86 -4.99 7.28
CA ASP A 168 -23.14 -6.41 6.97
C ASP A 168 -21.89 -7.20 6.53
N GLY A 169 -20.75 -6.85 7.14
CA GLY A 169 -19.45 -7.46 6.84
C GLY A 169 -18.83 -6.99 5.52
N ALA A 170 -19.32 -5.92 4.91
CA ALA A 170 -18.83 -5.40 3.64
C ALA A 170 -18.60 -3.88 3.65
N LEU A 171 -17.69 -3.43 2.80
CA LEU A 171 -17.45 -2.03 2.50
C LEU A 171 -17.33 -1.87 0.98
N HIS A 172 -18.00 -0.84 0.47
CA HIS A 172 -17.78 -0.33 -0.87
C HIS A 172 -17.14 1.06 -0.79
N VAL A 173 -16.14 1.31 -1.61
CA VAL A 173 -15.42 2.58 -1.72
C VAL A 173 -15.43 3.06 -3.17
N ASP A 174 -15.20 4.35 -3.40
CA ASP A 174 -15.08 4.87 -4.77
C ASP A 174 -13.76 4.38 -5.40
N VAL A 175 -12.67 4.42 -4.63
CA VAL A 175 -11.34 4.04 -5.10
C VAL A 175 -10.66 3.08 -4.12
N LEU A 176 -10.18 1.96 -4.62
CA LEU A 176 -9.29 1.05 -3.93
C LEU A 176 -7.93 1.07 -4.63
N LYS A 177 -6.89 1.50 -3.92
CA LYS A 177 -5.53 1.12 -4.31
C LYS A 177 -5.34 -0.33 -3.93
N VAL A 178 -5.15 -1.20 -4.91
CA VAL A 178 -4.99 -2.66 -4.68
C VAL A 178 -3.68 -2.91 -3.91
N GLN A 179 -3.69 -3.88 -3.01
CA GLN A 179 -2.57 -4.22 -2.15
C GLN A 179 -1.33 -4.59 -2.95
N HIS A 180 -0.14 -4.15 -2.50
CA HIS A 180 1.15 -4.67 -2.94
C HIS A 180 1.22 -4.88 -4.46
N HIS A 181 0.96 -3.82 -5.21
CA HIS A 181 0.99 -3.81 -6.69
C HIS A 181 0.06 -4.79 -7.43
N GLY A 182 -0.76 -5.57 -6.70
CA GLY A 182 -1.59 -6.64 -7.25
C GLY A 182 -1.11 -8.05 -6.91
N SER A 183 -0.38 -8.25 -5.81
CA SER A 183 0.18 -9.57 -5.49
C SER A 183 -0.81 -10.54 -4.88
N GLU A 184 -0.72 -11.80 -5.33
CA GLU A 184 -1.55 -12.89 -4.83
C GLU A 184 -1.28 -13.23 -3.36
N HIS A 185 -0.08 -12.95 -2.85
CA HIS A 185 0.26 -13.09 -1.43
C HIS A 185 -0.44 -12.05 -0.53
N ASN A 186 -1.00 -11.01 -1.14
CA ASN A 186 -1.71 -9.92 -0.47
C ASN A 186 -3.19 -9.87 -0.86
N MET A 187 -3.73 -10.98 -1.35
CA MET A 187 -5.13 -11.12 -1.72
C MET A 187 -5.75 -12.34 -1.03
N SER A 188 -7.03 -12.24 -0.69
CA SER A 188 -7.78 -13.38 -0.17
C SER A 188 -9.23 -13.36 -0.64
N PRO A 189 -9.89 -14.53 -0.79
CA PRO A 189 -11.31 -14.58 -1.10
C PRO A 189 -12.17 -13.81 -0.09
N ALA A 190 -11.79 -13.84 1.19
CA ALA A 190 -12.48 -13.08 2.23
C ALA A 190 -12.40 -11.56 1.99
N PHE A 191 -11.23 -11.07 1.57
CA PHE A 191 -11.06 -9.67 1.20
C PHE A 191 -11.89 -9.29 -0.02
N CYS A 192 -11.80 -10.06 -1.11
CA CYS A 192 -12.60 -9.84 -2.33
C CYS A 192 -14.11 -9.78 -2.05
N ARG A 193 -14.59 -10.60 -1.10
CA ARG A 193 -16.00 -10.62 -0.71
C ARG A 193 -16.40 -9.45 0.19
N ALA A 194 -15.48 -8.95 1.01
CA ALA A 194 -15.75 -7.91 1.98
C ALA A 194 -15.52 -6.49 1.42
N VAL A 195 -14.58 -6.31 0.49
CA VAL A 195 -14.20 -4.98 -0.01
C VAL A 195 -14.38 -4.92 -1.51
N SER A 196 -15.10 -3.90 -1.98
CA SER A 196 -15.30 -3.62 -3.40
C SER A 196 -15.13 -2.14 -3.69
N ALA A 197 -14.87 -1.80 -4.96
CA ALA A 197 -14.69 -0.43 -5.38
C ALA A 197 -15.27 -0.12 -6.76
N ASP A 198 -15.53 1.15 -7.06
CA ASP A 198 -15.86 1.57 -8.42
C ASP A 198 -14.58 1.72 -9.28
N HIS A 199 -13.44 2.07 -8.66
CA HIS A 199 -12.14 2.13 -9.28
C HIS A 199 -11.09 1.32 -8.52
N TYR A 200 -10.40 0.42 -9.21
CA TYR A 200 -9.31 -0.39 -8.68
C TYR A 200 -8.00 0.06 -9.31
N LEU A 201 -7.03 0.50 -8.50
CA LEU A 201 -5.74 0.99 -8.97
C LEU A 201 -4.65 -0.07 -8.76
N PHE A 202 -4.08 -0.56 -9.85
CA PHE A 202 -2.94 -1.45 -9.88
C PHE A 202 -1.68 -0.64 -10.21
N CYS A 203 -0.73 -0.62 -9.27
CA CYS A 203 0.54 0.07 -9.47
C CYS A 203 1.69 -0.91 -9.72
N GLY A 204 1.47 -1.97 -10.49
CA GLY A 204 2.49 -2.96 -10.84
C GLY A 204 2.96 -2.78 -12.29
N ASN A 205 4.25 -3.04 -12.52
CA ASN A 205 4.91 -2.86 -13.80
C ASN A 205 5.53 -4.14 -14.37
N GLY A 206 5.20 -5.30 -13.79
CA GLY A 206 5.74 -6.61 -14.16
C GLY A 206 7.09 -6.95 -13.54
N ALA A 207 7.71 -6.07 -12.73
CA ALA A 207 9.02 -6.34 -12.13
C ALA A 207 9.05 -7.58 -11.22
N HIS A 208 8.00 -7.74 -10.43
CA HIS A 208 7.79 -8.87 -9.53
C HIS A 208 6.58 -9.69 -9.97
N THR A 209 6.37 -9.83 -11.28
CA THR A 209 5.16 -10.47 -11.87
C THR A 209 3.84 -9.85 -11.40
N ASN A 210 3.90 -8.60 -10.94
CA ASN A 210 2.79 -7.81 -10.44
C ASN A 210 2.32 -6.79 -11.48
N PRO A 211 1.01 -6.59 -11.69
CA PRO A 211 -0.08 -7.30 -11.03
C PRO A 211 -0.24 -8.74 -11.55
N GLU A 212 -0.49 -9.68 -10.66
CA GLU A 212 -0.68 -11.09 -10.97
C GLU A 212 -2.08 -11.30 -11.55
N LEU A 213 -2.17 -12.12 -12.60
CA LEU A 213 -3.44 -12.39 -13.27
C LEU A 213 -4.47 -13.04 -12.32
N THR A 214 -4.01 -13.83 -11.36
CA THR A 214 -4.85 -14.47 -10.32
C THR A 214 -5.58 -13.43 -9.45
N VAL A 215 -4.94 -12.30 -9.16
CA VAL A 215 -5.55 -11.18 -8.44
C VAL A 215 -6.54 -10.43 -9.30
N LEU A 216 -6.22 -10.23 -10.59
CA LEU A 216 -7.14 -9.62 -11.54
C LEU A 216 -8.42 -10.46 -11.68
N ASP A 217 -8.27 -11.78 -11.81
CA ASP A 217 -9.39 -12.73 -11.87
C ASP A 217 -10.21 -12.73 -10.58
N ALA A 218 -9.57 -12.73 -9.41
CA ALA A 218 -10.26 -12.72 -8.12
C ALA A 218 -11.12 -11.45 -7.94
N LEU A 219 -10.57 -10.27 -8.28
CA LEU A 219 -11.29 -9.00 -8.19
C LEU A 219 -12.37 -8.88 -9.27
N LEU A 220 -12.13 -9.41 -10.47
CA LEU A 220 -13.14 -9.49 -11.53
C LEU A 220 -14.31 -10.39 -11.09
N ALA A 221 -14.00 -11.57 -10.54
CA ALA A 221 -15.01 -12.50 -10.04
C ALA A 221 -15.82 -11.91 -8.87
N ALA A 222 -15.18 -11.10 -8.02
CA ALA A 222 -15.88 -10.36 -6.98
C ALA A 222 -16.96 -9.40 -7.52
N ARG A 223 -16.86 -8.97 -8.78
CA ARG A 223 -17.84 -8.07 -9.42
C ARG A 223 -18.83 -8.80 -10.32
N VAL A 224 -18.35 -9.75 -11.13
CA VAL A 224 -19.14 -10.35 -12.22
C VAL A 224 -19.04 -11.89 -12.27
N GLY A 225 -18.39 -12.50 -11.28
CA GLY A 225 -18.24 -13.94 -11.17
C GLY A 225 -19.46 -14.67 -10.58
N PRO A 226 -19.29 -15.95 -10.21
CA PRO A 226 -20.31 -16.75 -9.54
C PRO A 226 -20.71 -16.16 -8.18
N ALA A 227 -21.96 -16.38 -7.75
CA ALA A 227 -22.51 -15.81 -6.53
C ALA A 227 -21.64 -16.03 -5.27
N GLY A 228 -21.01 -17.19 -5.14
CA GLY A 228 -20.13 -17.51 -4.00
C GLY A 228 -18.83 -16.68 -3.93
N GLN A 229 -18.44 -16.01 -5.02
CA GLN A 229 -17.24 -15.18 -5.11
C GLN A 229 -17.55 -13.69 -5.10
N ARG A 230 -18.80 -13.29 -5.33
CA ARG A 230 -19.21 -11.88 -5.42
C ARG A 230 -18.99 -11.15 -4.09
N ALA A 231 -18.59 -9.88 -4.22
CA ALA A 231 -18.56 -8.92 -3.14
C ALA A 231 -19.97 -8.74 -2.56
N ARG A 232 -20.04 -8.66 -1.23
CA ARG A 232 -21.30 -8.59 -0.48
C ARG A 232 -21.92 -7.20 -0.46
N ALA A 233 -21.16 -6.16 -0.78
CA ALA A 233 -21.68 -4.81 -0.81
C ALA A 233 -22.68 -4.64 -1.98
N PRO A 234 -23.91 -4.16 -1.76
CA PRO A 234 -24.93 -4.06 -2.81
C PRO A 234 -24.50 -3.21 -4.02
N GLN A 235 -23.69 -2.18 -3.78
CA GLN A 235 -23.14 -1.32 -4.83
C GLN A 235 -22.32 -2.13 -5.85
N ALA A 236 -21.61 -3.17 -5.40
CA ALA A 236 -20.78 -4.00 -6.25
C ALA A 236 -21.59 -4.76 -7.30
N GLU A 237 -22.81 -5.14 -6.94
CA GLU A 237 -23.74 -5.84 -7.83
C GLU A 237 -24.34 -4.91 -8.88
N ALA A 238 -24.64 -3.65 -8.56
CA ALA A 238 -25.33 -2.75 -9.49
C ALA A 238 -24.39 -1.90 -10.36
N ARG A 239 -23.25 -1.47 -9.83
CA ARG A 239 -22.42 -0.44 -10.47
C ARG A 239 -21.37 -1.00 -11.44
N PRO A 240 -21.10 -0.32 -12.57
CA PRO A 240 -19.92 -0.61 -13.37
C PRO A 240 -18.65 -0.28 -12.57
N PHE A 241 -17.51 -0.84 -12.97
CA PHE A 241 -16.23 -0.65 -12.28
C PHE A 241 -15.08 -0.56 -13.28
N THR A 242 -13.97 0.02 -12.85
CA THR A 242 -12.79 0.26 -13.69
C THR A 242 -11.54 -0.33 -13.05
N PHE A 243 -10.75 -1.08 -13.83
CA PHE A 243 -9.39 -1.44 -13.48
C PHE A 243 -8.42 -0.48 -14.14
N TRP A 244 -7.59 0.18 -13.32
CA TRP A 244 -6.56 1.10 -13.76
C TRP A 244 -5.20 0.47 -13.56
N PHE A 245 -4.39 0.46 -14.60
CA PHE A 245 -2.99 0.05 -14.57
C PHE A 245 -2.12 1.28 -14.76
N ASN A 246 -1.18 1.52 -13.85
CA ASN A 246 -0.35 2.73 -13.86
C ASN A 246 0.71 2.77 -14.98
N THR A 247 0.78 1.74 -15.82
CA THR A 247 1.79 1.62 -16.88
C THR A 247 1.35 0.65 -17.96
N THR A 248 2.11 0.55 -19.04
CA THR A 248 1.88 -0.37 -20.18
C THR A 248 3.09 -1.28 -20.40
N ALA A 249 2.95 -2.31 -21.25
CA ALA A 249 4.11 -3.09 -21.70
C ALA A 249 5.11 -2.24 -22.49
N ALA A 250 4.62 -1.34 -23.34
CA ALA A 250 5.46 -0.44 -24.14
C ALA A 250 6.30 0.54 -23.30
N ALA A 251 5.87 0.83 -22.07
CA ALA A 251 6.62 1.67 -21.14
C ALA A 251 7.70 0.91 -20.34
N GLN A 252 7.79 -0.42 -20.47
CA GLN A 252 8.81 -1.21 -19.76
C GLN A 252 10.09 -1.36 -20.60
N THR A 253 11.24 -1.44 -19.91
CA THR A 253 12.55 -1.59 -20.57
C THR A 253 13.13 -3.01 -20.45
N GLN A 254 12.77 -3.76 -19.41
CA GLN A 254 13.26 -5.13 -19.21
C GLN A 254 12.32 -6.13 -19.89
N GLN A 255 12.89 -7.04 -20.70
CA GLN A 255 12.10 -8.00 -21.48
C GLN A 255 11.11 -8.82 -20.64
N ARG A 256 11.50 -9.24 -19.43
CA ARG A 256 10.62 -9.94 -18.50
C ARG A 256 9.41 -9.10 -18.05
N HIS A 257 9.60 -7.79 -17.85
CA HIS A 257 8.52 -6.88 -17.43
C HIS A 257 7.58 -6.61 -18.61
N ILE A 258 8.15 -6.40 -19.81
CA ILE A 258 7.38 -6.27 -21.07
C ILE A 258 6.48 -7.49 -21.24
N ALA A 259 7.06 -8.69 -21.22
CA ALA A 259 6.33 -9.94 -21.40
C ALA A 259 5.20 -10.12 -20.38
N HIS A 260 5.41 -9.76 -19.11
CA HIS A 260 4.37 -9.80 -18.08
C HIS A 260 3.26 -8.79 -18.35
N MET A 261 3.60 -7.54 -18.64
CA MET A 261 2.59 -6.50 -18.90
C MET A 261 1.80 -6.78 -20.18
N GLU A 262 2.40 -7.43 -21.19
CA GLU A 262 1.64 -7.93 -22.34
C GLU A 262 0.62 -9.00 -21.95
N GLN A 263 0.92 -9.87 -20.98
CA GLN A 263 -0.06 -10.83 -20.46
C GLN A 263 -1.21 -10.10 -19.77
N VAL A 264 -0.92 -9.06 -18.98
CA VAL A 264 -1.93 -8.21 -18.34
C VAL A 264 -2.83 -7.52 -19.38
N GLN A 265 -2.25 -7.01 -20.47
CA GLN A 265 -3.01 -6.41 -21.58
C GLN A 265 -3.88 -7.44 -22.31
N ARG A 266 -3.35 -8.64 -22.61
CA ARG A 266 -4.13 -9.74 -23.21
C ARG A 266 -5.27 -10.21 -22.31
N TRP A 267 -5.02 -10.25 -20.99
CA TRP A 267 -6.05 -10.52 -19.99
C TRP A 267 -7.15 -9.46 -20.04
N ALA A 268 -6.78 -8.17 -20.06
CA ALA A 268 -7.72 -7.06 -20.09
C ALA A 268 -8.61 -7.09 -21.33
N ASP A 269 -8.03 -7.35 -22.51
CA ASP A 269 -8.78 -7.49 -23.76
C ASP A 269 -9.81 -8.62 -23.69
N THR A 270 -9.42 -9.74 -23.09
CA THR A 270 -10.31 -10.90 -22.90
C THR A 270 -11.44 -10.58 -21.92
N ALA A 271 -11.12 -9.93 -20.80
CA ALA A 271 -12.10 -9.52 -19.80
C ALA A 271 -13.09 -8.48 -20.36
N LEU A 272 -12.61 -7.52 -21.15
CA LEU A 272 -13.45 -6.50 -21.80
C LEU A 272 -14.42 -7.10 -22.83
N ARG A 273 -13.97 -8.07 -23.65
CA ARG A 273 -14.87 -8.76 -24.58
C ARG A 273 -16.02 -9.48 -23.88
N LYS A 274 -15.76 -10.04 -22.69
CA LYS A 274 -16.73 -10.82 -21.93
C LYS A 274 -17.62 -9.95 -21.01
N HIS A 275 -17.07 -8.88 -20.46
CA HIS A 275 -17.68 -8.11 -19.38
C HIS A 275 -17.76 -6.60 -19.64
N GLY A 276 -17.54 -6.15 -20.88
CA GLY A 276 -17.51 -4.73 -21.28
C GLY A 276 -18.69 -3.84 -20.83
N PRO A 277 -19.94 -4.35 -20.69
CA PRO A 277 -21.03 -3.56 -20.11
C PRO A 277 -20.81 -3.16 -18.64
N ARG A 278 -19.98 -3.92 -17.90
CA ARG A 278 -19.73 -3.78 -16.46
C ARG A 278 -18.30 -3.36 -16.13
N LEU A 279 -17.33 -3.79 -16.93
CA LEU A 279 -15.91 -3.56 -16.74
C LEU A 279 -15.40 -2.51 -17.71
N ARG A 280 -14.63 -1.57 -17.19
CA ARG A 280 -13.73 -0.70 -17.97
C ARG A 280 -12.29 -1.02 -17.58
N VAL A 281 -11.36 -0.89 -18.52
CA VAL A 281 -9.93 -1.00 -18.25
C VAL A 281 -9.22 0.23 -18.79
N ARG A 282 -8.27 0.76 -18.02
CA ARG A 282 -7.44 1.90 -18.39
C ARG A 282 -5.98 1.58 -18.11
N PHE A 283 -5.12 1.78 -19.10
CA PHE A 283 -3.68 1.78 -18.91
C PHE A 283 -3.19 3.21 -19.01
N VAL A 284 -2.34 3.63 -18.08
CA VAL A 284 -1.72 4.96 -18.08
C VAL A 284 -0.43 4.88 -18.89
N ASP A 285 -0.35 5.66 -19.96
CA ASP A 285 0.79 5.77 -20.87
C ASP A 285 1.72 6.95 -20.51
N GLY A 286 1.20 7.97 -19.83
CA GLY A 286 1.94 9.13 -19.34
C GLY A 286 2.48 9.01 -17.90
N ALA A 287 3.06 10.11 -17.41
CA ALA A 287 3.58 10.20 -16.04
C ALA A 287 2.46 10.22 -14.97
N TYR A 288 1.24 10.58 -15.36
CA TYR A 288 0.07 10.61 -14.49
C TYR A 288 -1.22 10.42 -15.29
N ALA A 289 -2.31 10.12 -14.58
CA ALA A 289 -3.67 10.20 -15.10
C ALA A 289 -4.58 10.82 -14.04
N SER A 290 -5.63 11.51 -14.50
CA SER A 290 -6.61 12.13 -13.61
C SER A 290 -7.89 11.28 -13.54
N LEU A 291 -8.32 10.99 -12.32
CA LEU A 291 -9.61 10.37 -12.03
C LEU A 291 -10.51 11.40 -11.33
N THR A 292 -11.64 11.70 -11.93
CA THR A 292 -12.67 12.56 -11.32
C THR A 292 -13.81 11.68 -10.80
N LEU A 293 -14.05 11.73 -9.50
CA LEU A 293 -15.21 11.10 -8.86
C LEU A 293 -16.43 12.01 -9.07
N ARG A 294 -17.60 11.41 -9.30
CA ARG A 294 -18.87 12.10 -9.55
C ARG A 294 -19.97 11.46 -8.74
#